data_AF-A0A2K0XY83-F1
#
_entry.id   AF-A0A2K0XY83-F1
#
_cell.length_a   1.000
_cell.length_b   1.000
_cell.length_c   1.000
_cell.angle_alpha   90.00
_cell.angle_beta   90.00
_cell.angle_gamma   90.00
#
_symmetry.space_group_name_H-M   'P 1'
#
loop_
_entity.id
_entity.type
_entity.pdbx_description
1 polymer ?
#
loop_
_entity_poly.entity_id
_entity_poly.type
_entity_poly.pdbx_seq_one_letter_code
_entity_poly.pdbx_strand_id
1 'polypeptide(L)'
;MNNRQITDRADLAQFIAASGGGPHYVYLLRVPDGELMHGGLGTPFYVGIGQGGRLFAHEEEARDPARSGAKVEAIRSIWAKGGEVVRTIDSVHMVEPWSREEELINSIGRLAEGTGPLTNAQTYAPSRKLDGIEHRKYAADHTESGDANAIPAKFKLRYTRLMAGPREPLSRTSVFGKIYTVAEANPGVTGEELVLLLSALDFTGNKSAYTQGGQVSSSWLVGYIEGGYFRSDRLHLQDFKQQ
;
A
#
# COMPACT_ATOMS: atom_id res chain seq x y z
N MET A 1 -10.47 5.03 23.67
CA MET A 1 -9.61 5.95 22.89
C MET A 1 -10.54 6.93 22.21
N ASN A 2 -10.29 8.24 22.36
CA ASN A 2 -11.07 9.28 21.68
C ASN A 2 -10.34 9.66 20.40
N ASN A 3 -10.92 9.33 19.25
CA ASN A 3 -10.33 9.69 17.98
C ASN A 3 -10.47 11.19 17.76
N ARG A 4 -9.37 11.87 17.42
CA ARG A 4 -9.37 13.31 17.13
C ARG A 4 -9.81 13.51 15.68
N GLN A 5 -10.94 14.18 15.47
CA GLN A 5 -11.35 14.62 14.13
C GLN A 5 -10.30 15.61 13.57
N ILE A 6 -10.09 15.65 12.26
CA ILE A 6 -9.15 16.57 11.60
C ILE A 6 -9.90 17.34 10.51
N THR A 7 -9.83 18.67 10.57
CA THR A 7 -10.55 19.53 9.63
C THR A 7 -9.78 19.73 8.34
N ASP A 8 -8.48 20.00 8.44
CA ASP A 8 -7.64 20.39 7.30
C ASP A 8 -6.17 19.97 7.49
N ARG A 9 -5.35 20.29 6.49
CA ARG A 9 -3.92 19.92 6.45
C ARG A 9 -3.12 20.62 7.54
N ALA A 10 -3.48 21.84 7.93
CA ALA A 10 -2.80 22.58 8.99
C ALA A 10 -3.15 22.00 10.36
N ASP A 11 -4.42 21.67 10.61
CA ASP A 11 -4.87 20.96 11.81
C ASP A 11 -4.14 19.62 11.96
N LEU A 12 -4.02 18.85 10.88
CA LEU A 12 -3.26 17.60 10.89
C LEU A 12 -1.80 17.80 11.29
N ALA A 13 -1.13 18.78 10.67
CA ALA A 13 0.27 19.05 10.93
C ALA A 13 0.49 19.49 12.39
N GLN A 14 -0.38 20.36 12.91
CA GLN A 14 -0.34 20.81 14.29
C GLN A 14 -0.57 19.66 15.26
N PHE A 15 -1.56 18.80 15.00
CA PHE A 15 -1.86 17.65 15.83
C PHE A 15 -0.69 16.65 15.90
N ILE A 16 -0.09 16.32 14.75
CA ILE A 16 1.08 15.41 14.71
C ILE A 16 2.26 16.01 15.47
N ALA A 17 2.56 17.30 15.25
CA ALA A 17 3.65 17.99 15.92
C ALA A 17 3.46 18.03 17.45
N ALA A 18 2.23 18.28 17.91
CA ALA A 18 1.91 18.33 19.33
C ALA A 18 1.89 16.95 20.00
N SER A 19 1.64 15.87 19.25
CA SER A 19 1.53 14.52 19.81
C SER A 19 2.87 13.96 20.29
N GLY A 20 4.02 14.53 19.86
CA GLY A 20 5.37 14.06 20.23
C GLY A 20 5.69 12.63 19.79
N GLY A 21 4.76 11.99 19.08
CA GLY A 21 4.76 10.56 18.81
C GLY A 21 5.48 10.20 17.52
N GLY A 22 5.89 11.15 16.67
CA GLY A 22 6.55 10.88 15.39
C GLY A 22 5.68 11.18 14.16
N PRO A 23 6.21 11.03 12.93
CA PRO A 23 5.53 11.51 11.73
C PRO A 23 4.43 10.57 11.22
N HIS A 24 4.36 9.35 11.76
CA HIS A 24 3.42 8.32 11.34
C HIS A 24 2.15 8.38 12.19
N TYR A 25 1.00 8.10 11.58
CA TYR A 25 -0.27 8.08 12.29
C TYR A 25 -1.21 7.04 11.69
N VAL A 26 -2.10 6.50 12.54
CA VAL A 26 -3.25 5.69 12.11
C VAL A 26 -4.48 6.58 12.02
N TYR A 27 -5.17 6.54 10.89
CA TYR A 27 -6.38 7.33 10.66
C TYR A 27 -7.54 6.45 10.22
N LEU A 28 -8.75 6.97 10.46
CA LEU A 28 -10.00 6.44 9.95
C LEU A 28 -10.70 7.50 9.11
N LEU A 29 -11.27 7.07 7.98
CA LEU A 29 -12.25 7.84 7.23
C LEU A 29 -13.65 7.30 7.57
N ARG A 30 -14.59 8.23 7.79
CA ARG A 30 -15.91 7.94 8.34
C ARG A 30 -17.02 8.58 7.53
N VAL A 31 -18.15 7.90 7.49
CA VAL A 31 -19.41 8.41 6.96
C VAL A 31 -19.93 9.46 7.96
N PRO A 32 -20.41 10.64 7.52
CA PRO A 32 -20.95 11.67 8.42
C PRO A 32 -22.39 11.33 8.88
N ASP A 33 -22.63 10.12 9.36
CA ASP A 33 -23.96 9.65 9.80
C ASP A 33 -24.29 10.03 11.25
N GLY A 34 -23.35 10.60 12.00
CA GLY A 34 -23.55 11.01 13.39
C GLY A 34 -23.47 9.85 14.40
N GLU A 35 -23.20 8.63 13.96
CA GLU A 35 -23.14 7.46 14.85
C GLU A 35 -21.81 7.39 15.58
N LEU A 36 -21.84 7.22 16.91
CA LEU A 36 -20.60 7.09 17.69
C LEU A 36 -20.09 5.64 17.58
N MET A 37 -19.12 5.40 16.70
CA MET A 37 -18.55 4.07 16.46
C MET A 37 -17.04 4.06 16.63
N HIS A 38 -16.51 3.03 17.29
CA HIS A 38 -15.06 2.79 17.42
C HIS A 38 -14.28 4.04 17.87
N GLY A 39 -14.79 4.76 18.87
CA GLY A 39 -14.12 5.92 19.48
C GLY A 39 -14.22 7.24 18.72
N GLY A 40 -15.06 7.37 17.68
CA GLY A 40 -15.27 8.62 16.96
C GLY A 40 -16.67 8.73 16.35
N LEU A 41 -17.07 9.96 15.99
CA LEU A 41 -18.34 10.24 15.33
C LEU A 41 -18.28 9.84 13.85
N GLY A 42 -19.29 9.12 13.37
CA GLY A 42 -19.39 8.58 12.03
C GLY A 42 -19.00 7.10 11.92
N THR A 43 -19.73 6.31 11.14
CA THR A 43 -19.35 4.92 10.83
C THR A 43 -18.04 4.87 10.04
N PRO A 44 -16.99 4.16 10.51
CA PRO A 44 -15.73 4.04 9.78
C PRO A 44 -15.91 3.18 8.52
N PHE A 45 -15.40 3.65 7.38
CA PHE A 45 -15.40 2.89 6.13
C PHE A 45 -14.00 2.63 5.59
N TYR A 46 -12.96 3.20 6.21
CA TYR A 46 -11.58 2.95 5.82
C TYR A 46 -10.64 3.22 7.00
N VAL A 47 -9.63 2.36 7.15
CA VAL A 47 -8.50 2.54 8.09
C VAL A 47 -7.21 2.65 7.28
N GLY A 48 -6.30 3.54 7.69
CA GLY A 48 -5.04 3.75 6.99
C GLY A 48 -3.89 4.16 7.89
N ILE A 49 -2.67 3.82 7.50
CA ILE A 49 -1.44 4.47 7.98
C ILE A 49 -1.09 5.66 7.09
N GLY A 50 -0.76 6.78 7.73
CA GLY A 50 -0.46 8.04 7.08
C GLY A 50 0.84 8.67 7.58
N GLN A 51 1.36 9.59 6.77
CA GLN A 51 2.42 10.53 7.13
C GLN A 51 2.17 11.81 6.33
N GLY A 52 2.54 12.98 6.88
CA GLY A 52 2.26 14.27 6.25
C GLY A 52 0.78 14.40 5.86
N GLY A 53 0.50 14.83 4.63
CA GLY A 53 -0.85 15.06 4.12
C GLY A 53 -1.62 13.82 3.61
N ARG A 54 -1.16 12.58 3.89
CA ARG A 54 -1.73 11.35 3.30
C ARG A 54 -3.22 11.14 3.58
N LEU A 55 -3.71 11.58 4.74
CA LEU A 55 -5.12 11.52 5.13
C LEU A 55 -6.07 12.07 4.05
N PHE A 56 -5.66 13.14 3.34
CA PHE A 56 -6.46 13.83 2.33
C PHE A 56 -6.28 13.27 0.91
N ALA A 57 -5.26 12.44 0.69
CA ALA A 57 -4.92 11.96 -0.65
C ALA A 57 -6.01 11.07 -1.26
N HIS A 58 -6.82 10.40 -0.43
CA HIS A 58 -7.91 9.55 -0.90
C HIS A 58 -9.07 10.34 -1.51
N GLU A 59 -9.31 11.53 -0.99
CA GLU A 59 -10.29 12.44 -1.57
C GLU A 59 -9.77 13.07 -2.86
N GLU A 60 -8.48 13.41 -2.91
CA GLU A 60 -7.84 13.83 -4.17
C GLU A 60 -7.96 12.74 -5.24
N GLU A 61 -7.72 11.48 -4.86
CA GLU A 61 -7.93 10.32 -5.74
C GLU A 61 -9.40 10.19 -6.17
N ALA A 62 -10.35 10.43 -5.27
CA ALA A 62 -11.77 10.31 -5.58
C ALA A 62 -12.30 11.41 -6.53
N ARG A 63 -11.62 12.56 -6.61
CA ARG A 63 -11.93 13.62 -7.58
C ARG A 63 -11.59 13.23 -9.03
N ASP A 64 -10.66 12.31 -9.24
CA ASP A 64 -10.29 11.84 -10.57
C ASP A 64 -11.30 10.78 -11.05
N PRO A 65 -12.18 11.07 -12.03
CA PRO A 65 -13.22 10.14 -12.48
C PRO A 65 -12.66 8.87 -13.11
N ALA A 66 -11.40 8.84 -13.54
CA ALA A 66 -10.76 7.64 -14.08
C ALA A 66 -10.39 6.63 -12.97
N ARG A 67 -10.40 7.04 -11.70
CA ARG A 67 -10.14 6.16 -10.56
C ARG A 67 -11.42 5.47 -10.11
N SER A 68 -11.30 4.19 -9.81
CA SER A 68 -12.38 3.34 -9.30
C SER A 68 -11.89 2.42 -8.20
N GLY A 69 -12.79 2.07 -7.28
CA GLY A 69 -12.52 1.18 -6.16
C GLY A 69 -13.41 1.48 -4.97
N ALA A 70 -13.71 0.47 -4.13
CA ALA A 70 -14.71 0.58 -3.06
C ALA A 70 -14.54 1.81 -2.16
N LYS A 71 -13.29 2.15 -1.80
CA LYS A 71 -12.95 3.35 -1.02
C LYS A 71 -13.27 4.65 -1.75
N VAL A 72 -12.92 4.75 -3.03
CA VAL A 72 -13.18 5.94 -3.86
C VAL A 72 -14.68 6.12 -4.08
N GLU A 73 -15.38 5.03 -4.36
CA GLU A 73 -16.84 5.06 -4.53
C GLU A 73 -17.56 5.43 -3.22
N ALA A 74 -17.09 4.96 -2.06
CA ALA A 74 -17.63 5.37 -0.76
C ALA A 74 -17.50 6.89 -0.54
N ILE A 75 -16.32 7.46 -0.82
CA ILE A 75 -16.09 8.92 -0.73
C ILE A 75 -17.03 9.68 -1.67
N ARG A 76 -17.14 9.27 -2.93
CA ARG A 76 -18.04 9.89 -3.91
C ARG A 76 -19.50 9.80 -3.48
N SER A 77 -19.92 8.66 -2.91
CA SER A 77 -21.27 8.51 -2.40
C SER A 77 -21.56 9.45 -1.23
N ILE A 78 -20.59 9.75 -0.37
CA ILE A 78 -20.75 10.73 0.71
C ILE A 78 -20.98 12.13 0.12
N TRP A 79 -20.14 12.53 -0.84
CA TRP A 79 -20.25 13.84 -1.51
C TRP A 79 -21.54 14.00 -2.31
N ALA A 80 -21.99 12.94 -3.01
CA ALA A 80 -23.23 12.96 -3.77
C ALA A 80 -24.47 13.18 -2.88
N LYS A 81 -24.38 12.84 -1.59
CA LYS A 81 -25.42 13.10 -0.58
C LYS A 81 -25.28 14.48 0.09
N GLY A 82 -24.34 15.32 -0.37
CA GLY A 82 -24.05 16.63 0.21
C GLY A 82 -23.25 16.57 1.52
N GLY A 83 -22.71 15.40 1.90
CA GLY A 83 -21.89 15.24 3.09
C GLY A 83 -20.40 15.43 2.83
N GLU A 84 -19.63 15.55 3.91
CA GLU A 84 -18.17 15.53 3.87
C GLU A 84 -17.61 14.30 4.58
N VAL A 85 -16.47 13.81 4.11
CA VAL A 85 -15.78 12.69 4.77
C VAL A 85 -15.28 13.16 6.13
N VAL A 86 -15.68 12.46 7.19
CA VAL A 86 -15.15 12.71 8.53
C VAL A 86 -13.80 12.01 8.65
N ARG A 87 -12.77 12.78 8.98
CA ARG A 87 -11.38 12.32 9.08
C ARG A 87 -11.00 12.29 10.55
N THR A 88 -10.53 11.15 11.06
CA THR A 88 -10.11 11.05 12.46
C THR A 88 -8.76 10.39 12.61
N ILE A 89 -7.93 10.85 13.55
CA ILE A 89 -6.70 10.17 13.95
C ILE A 89 -6.99 9.30 15.18
N ASP A 90 -6.59 8.03 15.09
CA ASP A 90 -6.61 7.07 16.19
C ASP A 90 -5.36 7.21 17.07
N SER A 91 -4.18 7.27 16.44
CA SER A 91 -2.90 7.27 17.17
C SER A 91 -1.74 7.79 16.31
N VAL A 92 -0.66 8.24 16.97
CA VAL A 92 0.57 8.80 16.35
C VAL A 92 1.80 8.02 16.84
N HIS A 93 2.76 7.77 15.94
CA HIS A 93 3.83 6.78 16.13
C HIS A 93 5.17 7.16 15.47
N MET A 94 6.25 6.70 16.10
CA MET A 94 7.63 7.04 15.69
C MET A 94 8.05 6.24 14.48
N VAL A 95 7.48 5.05 14.35
CA VAL A 95 7.65 4.11 13.25
C VAL A 95 6.28 3.73 12.71
N GLU A 96 6.23 3.14 11.51
CA GLU A 96 4.95 2.75 10.91
C GLU A 96 4.18 1.73 11.79
N PRO A 97 2.96 2.09 12.25
CA PRO A 97 2.22 1.33 13.26
C PRO A 97 1.32 0.24 12.66
N TRP A 98 1.95 -0.68 11.94
CA TRP A 98 1.25 -1.73 11.20
C TRP A 98 0.35 -2.61 12.06
N SER A 99 0.80 -2.96 13.27
CA SER A 99 0.01 -3.75 14.21
C SER A 99 -1.29 -3.05 14.62
N ARG A 100 -1.27 -1.72 14.73
CA ARG A 100 -2.45 -0.94 15.12
C ARG A 100 -3.47 -0.83 13.99
N GLU A 101 -3.00 -0.63 12.75
CA GLU A 101 -3.88 -0.67 11.58
C GLU A 101 -4.56 -2.04 11.42
N GLU A 102 -3.78 -3.12 11.59
CA GLU A 102 -4.29 -4.49 11.55
C GLU A 102 -5.33 -4.75 12.65
N GLU A 103 -5.03 -4.35 13.90
CA GLU A 103 -5.96 -4.49 15.03
C GLU A 103 -7.30 -3.80 14.76
N LEU A 104 -7.27 -2.58 14.24
CA LEU A 104 -8.49 -1.84 13.86
C LEU A 104 -9.24 -2.51 12.72
N ILE A 105 -8.55 -2.96 11.68
CA ILE A 105 -9.20 -3.63 10.54
C ILE A 105 -9.89 -4.92 10.99
N ASN A 106 -9.21 -5.72 11.80
CA ASN A 106 -9.74 -7.00 12.30
C ASN A 106 -10.90 -6.78 13.28
N SER A 107 -10.84 -5.75 14.13
CA SER A 107 -11.90 -5.46 15.11
C SER A 107 -13.14 -4.80 14.51
N ILE A 108 -12.99 -3.98 13.46
CA ILE A 108 -14.11 -3.31 12.78
C ILE A 108 -14.73 -4.21 11.70
N GLY A 109 -13.91 -5.00 11.01
CA GLY A 109 -14.34 -5.92 9.95
C GLY A 109 -14.43 -5.28 8.57
N ARG A 110 -14.28 -6.11 7.53
CA ARG A 110 -14.17 -5.69 6.13
C ARG A 110 -15.42 -6.01 5.33
N LEU A 111 -15.73 -5.11 4.39
CA LEU A 111 -16.88 -5.22 3.51
C LEU A 111 -16.75 -6.44 2.57
N ALA A 112 -15.55 -6.68 2.05
CA ALA A 112 -15.29 -7.79 1.13
C ALA A 112 -15.47 -9.18 1.78
N GLU A 113 -15.42 -9.26 3.12
CA GLU A 113 -15.62 -10.48 3.89
C GLU A 113 -17.02 -10.55 4.54
N GLY A 114 -17.83 -9.51 4.36
CA GLY A 114 -19.13 -9.38 5.04
C GLY A 114 -19.02 -9.25 6.56
N THR A 115 -17.84 -8.94 7.10
CA THR A 115 -17.58 -8.86 8.55
C THR A 115 -17.69 -7.44 9.10
N GLY A 116 -17.72 -6.42 8.26
CA GLY A 116 -17.87 -5.03 8.68
C GLY A 116 -17.85 -4.01 7.55
N PRO A 117 -17.83 -2.71 7.87
CA PRO A 117 -18.01 -1.62 6.89
C PRO A 117 -16.74 -1.24 6.12
N LEU A 118 -15.55 -1.77 6.48
CA LEU A 118 -14.30 -1.28 5.92
C LEU A 118 -14.09 -1.67 4.44
N THR A 119 -13.77 -0.68 3.63
CA THR A 119 -13.44 -0.78 2.20
C THR A 119 -11.97 -1.14 1.94
N ASN A 120 -11.20 -1.40 2.99
CA ASN A 120 -9.81 -1.85 2.89
C ASN A 120 -9.70 -3.10 2.01
N ALA A 121 -9.03 -2.98 0.87
CA ALA A 121 -8.77 -4.12 -0.02
C ALA A 121 -7.64 -5.03 0.51
N GLN A 122 -6.81 -4.52 1.42
CA GLN A 122 -5.70 -5.28 1.99
C GLN A 122 -6.23 -6.30 3.00
N THR A 123 -5.86 -7.56 2.81
CA THR A 123 -6.00 -8.61 3.82
C THR A 123 -4.72 -8.64 4.63
N TYR A 124 -4.83 -8.35 5.92
CA TYR A 124 -3.76 -8.64 6.85
C TYR A 124 -3.76 -10.15 7.09
N ALA A 125 -2.71 -10.81 6.59
CA ALA A 125 -2.40 -12.18 6.96
C ALA A 125 -1.53 -12.13 8.22
N PRO A 126 -1.64 -13.11 9.14
CA PRO A 126 -0.81 -13.16 10.35
C PRO A 126 0.66 -12.95 9.99
N SER A 127 1.28 -11.94 10.59
CA SER A 127 2.71 -11.70 10.36
C SER A 127 3.53 -12.80 11.05
N ARG A 128 4.61 -13.23 10.41
CA ARG A 128 5.57 -14.16 11.00
C ARG A 128 6.96 -13.55 10.89
N LYS A 129 7.70 -13.55 11.99
CA LYS A 129 9.10 -13.12 12.00
C LYS A 129 9.99 -14.31 11.64
N LEU A 130 10.82 -14.15 10.61
CA LEU A 130 11.91 -15.07 10.27
C LEU A 130 13.21 -14.24 10.36
N ASP A 131 14.18 -14.68 11.16
CA ASP A 131 15.46 -13.97 11.38
C ASP A 131 15.34 -12.48 11.74
N GLY A 132 14.30 -12.10 12.49
CA GLY A 132 14.03 -10.72 12.88
C GLY A 132 13.36 -9.86 11.80
N ILE A 133 13.06 -10.44 10.63
CA ILE A 133 12.34 -9.79 9.54
C ILE A 133 10.86 -10.14 9.61
N GLU A 134 9.98 -9.13 9.64
CA GLU A 134 8.53 -9.36 9.69
C GLU A 134 7.97 -9.63 8.28
N HIS A 135 7.58 -10.88 8.04
CA HIS A 135 6.94 -11.29 6.80
C HIS A 135 5.43 -11.30 6.95
N ARG A 136 4.71 -10.57 6.09
CA ARG A 136 3.24 -10.49 6.11
C ARG A 136 2.62 -11.28 4.96
N LYS A 137 2.24 -10.59 3.87
CA LYS A 137 1.53 -11.16 2.71
C LYS A 137 2.22 -12.37 2.05
N TYR A 138 3.55 -12.48 2.19
CA TYR A 138 4.36 -13.55 1.59
C TYR A 138 5.00 -14.48 2.64
N ALA A 139 4.51 -14.48 3.89
CA ALA A 139 5.05 -15.31 4.96
C ALA A 139 5.09 -16.80 4.59
N ALA A 140 4.09 -17.29 3.85
CA ALA A 140 4.07 -18.67 3.36
C ALA A 140 5.24 -18.97 2.40
N ASP A 141 5.49 -18.08 1.43
CA ASP A 141 6.57 -18.24 0.45
C ASP A 141 7.95 -18.24 1.12
N HIS A 142 8.14 -17.41 2.15
CA HIS A 142 9.38 -17.36 2.92
C HIS A 142 9.55 -18.52 3.90
N THR A 143 8.44 -19.05 4.42
CA THR A 143 8.47 -20.24 5.29
C THR A 143 8.85 -21.49 4.49
N GLU A 144 8.37 -21.61 3.25
CA GLU A 144 8.72 -22.71 2.36
C GLU A 144 10.19 -22.67 1.91
N SER A 145 10.73 -21.47 1.66
CA SER A 145 12.12 -21.30 1.23
C SER A 145 13.14 -21.37 2.37
N GLY A 146 12.75 -21.01 3.60
CA GLY A 146 13.68 -20.83 4.71
C GLY A 146 14.61 -19.63 4.56
N ASP A 147 14.39 -18.77 3.56
CA ASP A 147 15.19 -17.58 3.28
C ASP A 147 14.29 -16.41 2.84
N ALA A 148 14.39 -15.30 3.57
CA ALA A 148 13.69 -14.04 3.35
C ALA A 148 13.97 -13.42 1.97
N ASN A 149 15.13 -13.72 1.39
CA ASN A 149 15.58 -13.21 0.10
C ASN A 149 15.41 -14.20 -1.05
N ALA A 150 14.98 -15.43 -0.77
CA ALA A 150 14.78 -16.42 -1.81
C ALA A 150 13.68 -15.97 -2.79
N ILE A 151 13.99 -16.09 -4.07
CA ILE A 151 13.02 -15.89 -5.14
C ILE A 151 12.06 -17.09 -5.13
N PRO A 152 10.73 -16.90 -5.04
CA PRO A 152 9.78 -18.02 -5.02
C PRO A 152 9.91 -18.92 -6.26
N ALA A 153 9.83 -20.24 -6.07
CA ALA A 153 9.87 -21.22 -7.17
C ALA A 153 8.73 -21.02 -8.18
N LYS A 154 7.60 -20.48 -7.74
CA LYS A 154 6.42 -20.17 -8.56
C LYS A 154 6.58 -18.95 -9.49
N PHE A 155 7.71 -18.24 -9.45
CA PHE A 155 7.91 -17.05 -10.27
C PHE A 155 7.93 -17.40 -11.76
N LYS A 156 6.88 -17.03 -12.50
CA LYS A 156 6.66 -17.47 -13.88
C LYS A 156 7.67 -16.90 -14.87
N LEU A 157 8.23 -15.73 -14.56
CA LEU A 157 9.16 -15.01 -15.43
C LEU A 157 10.62 -15.22 -15.02
N ARG A 158 10.92 -16.16 -14.10
CA ARG A 158 12.26 -16.35 -13.52
C ARG A 158 13.36 -16.38 -14.58
N TYR A 159 13.18 -17.17 -15.63
CA TYR A 159 14.16 -17.34 -16.72
C TYR A 159 13.79 -16.58 -18.00
N THR A 160 12.67 -15.86 -17.99
CA THR A 160 12.25 -15.03 -19.13
C THR A 160 13.15 -13.81 -19.20
N ARG A 161 13.71 -13.53 -20.39
CA ARG A 161 14.47 -12.30 -20.64
C ARG A 161 13.50 -11.15 -20.85
N LEU A 162 13.65 -10.09 -20.07
CA LEU A 162 12.72 -8.97 -19.99
C LEU A 162 13.35 -7.69 -20.53
N MET A 163 12.49 -6.77 -20.96
CA MET A 163 12.85 -5.38 -21.23
C MET A 163 11.70 -4.45 -20.82
N ALA A 164 11.96 -3.14 -20.83
CA ALA A 164 10.92 -2.14 -20.67
C ALA A 164 9.79 -2.35 -21.69
N GLY A 165 8.56 -2.31 -21.20
CA GLY A 165 7.34 -2.49 -21.98
C GLY A 165 6.93 -1.22 -22.73
N PRO A 166 5.91 -1.29 -23.59
CA PRO A 166 5.47 -0.16 -24.42
C PRO A 166 4.78 0.96 -23.62
N ARG A 167 4.39 0.71 -22.36
CA ARG A 167 3.75 1.71 -21.51
C ARG A 167 4.71 2.26 -20.48
N GLU A 168 5.00 3.54 -20.56
CA GLU A 168 5.79 4.23 -19.55
C GLU A 168 4.95 4.49 -18.28
N PRO A 169 5.51 4.28 -17.08
CA PRO A 169 4.84 4.66 -15.83
C PRO A 169 4.77 6.18 -15.68
N LEU A 170 3.67 6.67 -15.11
CA LEU A 170 3.42 8.11 -14.87
C LEU A 170 4.48 8.79 -13.97
N SER A 171 5.21 8.00 -13.17
CA SER A 171 6.28 8.50 -12.32
C SER A 171 7.37 7.45 -12.18
N ARG A 172 8.62 7.88 -12.37
CA ARG A 172 9.83 7.07 -12.17
C ARG A 172 10.12 6.76 -10.70
N THR A 173 9.49 7.48 -9.76
CA THR A 173 9.63 7.21 -8.31
C THR A 173 8.59 6.22 -7.77
N SER A 174 7.56 5.89 -8.55
CA SER A 174 6.60 4.84 -8.22
C SER A 174 7.24 3.44 -8.29
N VAL A 175 6.59 2.41 -7.73
CA VAL A 175 7.10 1.03 -7.79
C VAL A 175 7.32 0.58 -9.23
N PHE A 176 6.31 0.72 -10.09
CA PHE A 176 6.44 0.42 -11.52
C PHE A 176 7.43 1.35 -12.23
N GLY A 177 7.53 2.60 -11.78
CA GLY A 177 8.58 3.55 -12.18
C GLY A 177 9.98 2.98 -12.05
N LYS A 178 10.31 2.50 -10.86
CA LYS A 178 11.61 1.91 -10.55
C LYS A 178 11.86 0.63 -11.35
N ILE A 179 10.87 -0.25 -11.40
CA ILE A 179 10.95 -1.52 -12.17
C ILE A 179 11.22 -1.23 -13.64
N TYR A 180 10.44 -0.32 -14.25
CA TYR A 180 10.59 0.07 -15.64
C TYR A 180 11.98 0.65 -15.90
N THR A 181 12.45 1.59 -15.06
CA THR A 181 13.78 2.21 -15.21
C THR A 181 14.91 1.19 -15.14
N VAL A 182 14.85 0.20 -14.24
CA VAL A 182 15.88 -0.85 -14.16
C VAL A 182 15.85 -1.74 -15.41
N ALA A 183 14.67 -2.14 -15.87
CA ALA A 183 14.53 -2.96 -17.08
C ALA A 183 14.91 -2.21 -18.37
N GLU A 184 14.70 -0.89 -18.41
CA GLU A 184 15.11 0.00 -19.49
C GLU A 184 16.64 0.12 -19.56
N ALA A 185 17.30 0.25 -18.41
CA ALA A 185 18.77 0.32 -18.32
C ALA A 185 19.46 -1.02 -18.54
N ASN A 186 18.75 -2.15 -18.36
CA ASN A 186 19.31 -3.50 -18.44
C ASN A 186 18.46 -4.41 -19.34
N PRO A 187 18.33 -4.10 -20.64
CA PRO A 187 17.48 -4.89 -21.53
C PRO A 187 18.04 -6.31 -21.70
N GLY A 188 17.16 -7.31 -21.57
CA GLY A 188 17.50 -8.71 -21.77
C GLY A 188 18.00 -9.45 -20.54
N VAL A 189 17.97 -8.83 -19.34
CA VAL A 189 18.13 -9.56 -18.08
C VAL A 189 16.96 -10.51 -17.86
N THR A 190 17.22 -11.63 -17.22
CA THR A 190 16.19 -12.57 -16.76
C THR A 190 15.34 -11.96 -15.64
N GLY A 191 14.16 -12.51 -15.38
CA GLY A 191 13.35 -12.09 -14.24
C GLY A 191 14.07 -12.22 -12.90
N GLU A 192 14.87 -13.27 -12.71
CA GLU A 192 15.69 -13.47 -11.51
C GLU A 192 16.74 -12.37 -11.35
N GLU A 193 17.52 -12.07 -12.39
CA GLU A 193 18.49 -10.98 -12.38
C GLU A 193 17.81 -9.63 -12.12
N LEU A 194 16.62 -9.39 -12.67
CA LEU A 194 15.84 -8.19 -12.41
C LEU A 194 15.42 -8.08 -10.93
N VAL A 195 15.02 -9.18 -10.28
CA VAL A 195 14.73 -9.18 -8.83
C VAL A 195 15.99 -8.79 -8.05
N LEU A 196 17.15 -9.35 -8.39
CA LEU A 196 18.41 -9.03 -7.71
C LEU A 196 18.77 -7.54 -7.86
N LEU A 197 18.69 -6.99 -9.07
CA LEU A 197 18.93 -5.56 -9.34
C LEU A 197 17.97 -4.66 -8.55
N LEU A 198 16.69 -5.04 -8.47
CA LEU A 198 15.69 -4.27 -7.74
C LEU A 198 15.90 -4.35 -6.23
N SER A 199 16.33 -5.49 -5.70
CA SER A 199 16.56 -5.67 -4.26
C SER A 199 17.59 -4.70 -3.66
N ALA A 200 18.50 -4.18 -4.51
CA ALA A 200 19.50 -3.18 -4.12
C ALA A 200 18.96 -1.73 -4.08
N LEU A 201 17.73 -1.48 -4.50
CA LEU A 201 17.14 -0.14 -4.49
C LEU A 201 16.48 0.20 -3.15
N ASP A 202 16.50 1.48 -2.79
CA ASP A 202 15.74 1.99 -1.65
C ASP A 202 14.25 2.16 -2.02
N PHE A 203 13.36 1.47 -1.31
CA PHE A 203 11.91 1.57 -1.43
C PHE A 203 11.23 2.30 -0.27
N THR A 204 11.97 3.00 0.60
CA THR A 204 11.41 3.74 1.75
C THR A 204 10.26 4.68 1.35
N GLY A 205 10.33 5.31 0.18
CA GLY A 205 9.26 6.17 -0.34
C GLY A 205 8.01 5.44 -0.88
N ASN A 206 8.03 4.12 -1.01
CA ASN A 206 6.98 3.32 -1.64
C ASN A 206 6.16 2.55 -0.60
N LYS A 207 5.15 3.17 0.00
CA LYS A 207 4.33 2.59 1.10
C LYS A 207 3.63 1.25 0.83
N SER A 208 3.48 0.85 -0.44
CA SER A 208 2.97 -0.49 -0.80
C SER A 208 4.02 -1.58 -0.68
N ALA A 209 5.28 -1.19 -0.55
CA ALA A 209 6.41 -2.04 -0.27
C ALA A 209 6.44 -2.21 1.25
N TYR A 210 6.19 -3.43 1.71
CA TYR A 210 6.28 -3.79 3.12
C TYR A 210 7.76 -3.81 3.51
N THR A 211 8.38 -2.62 3.57
CA THR A 211 9.83 -2.48 3.70
C THR A 211 10.28 -2.65 5.14
N GLN A 212 11.48 -3.18 5.31
CA GLN A 212 12.20 -3.11 6.57
C GLN A 212 13.53 -2.42 6.29
N GLY A 213 13.68 -1.18 6.78
CA GLY A 213 14.88 -0.36 6.49
C GLY A 213 15.05 0.00 5.01
N GLY A 214 13.94 0.16 4.26
CA GLY A 214 13.95 0.51 2.84
C GLY A 214 14.11 -0.69 1.88
N GLN A 215 14.47 -1.88 2.39
CA GLN A 215 14.56 -3.10 1.61
C GLN A 215 13.22 -3.82 1.50
N VAL A 216 13.02 -4.57 0.40
CA VAL A 216 11.81 -5.34 0.10
C VAL A 216 12.13 -6.81 -0.12
N SER A 217 11.16 -7.69 0.15
CA SER A 217 11.36 -9.12 -0.09
C SER A 217 11.23 -9.50 -1.57
N SER A 218 11.95 -10.54 -1.99
CA SER A 218 11.92 -11.07 -3.35
C SER A 218 10.53 -11.48 -3.81
N SER A 219 9.72 -12.07 -2.92
CA SER A 219 8.32 -12.43 -3.20
C SER A 219 7.46 -11.21 -3.54
N TRP A 220 7.72 -10.06 -2.90
CA TRP A 220 7.03 -8.81 -3.22
C TRP A 220 7.42 -8.31 -4.61
N LEU A 221 8.73 -8.32 -4.94
CA LEU A 221 9.22 -7.91 -6.26
C LEU A 221 8.65 -8.78 -7.38
N VAL A 222 8.62 -10.09 -7.19
CA VAL A 222 8.04 -11.05 -8.14
C VAL A 222 6.59 -10.67 -8.49
N GLY A 223 5.76 -10.39 -7.49
CA GLY A 223 4.36 -10.01 -7.73
C GLY A 223 4.21 -8.72 -8.56
N TYR A 224 5.11 -7.74 -8.37
CA TYR A 224 5.10 -6.52 -9.17
C TYR A 224 5.68 -6.70 -10.57
N ILE A 225 6.71 -7.53 -10.74
CA ILE A 225 7.25 -7.86 -12.06
C ILE A 225 6.17 -8.57 -12.90
N GLU A 226 5.52 -9.59 -12.33
CA GLU A 226 4.40 -10.27 -12.99
C GLU A 226 3.23 -9.31 -13.26
N GLY A 227 2.93 -8.40 -12.33
CA GLY A 227 1.92 -7.36 -12.53
C GLY A 227 2.27 -6.38 -13.65
N GLY A 228 3.55 -6.04 -13.82
CA GLY A 228 4.04 -5.16 -14.87
C GLY A 228 4.03 -5.82 -16.25
N TYR A 229 4.13 -7.15 -16.29
CA TYR A 229 4.17 -7.94 -17.52
C TYR A 229 2.78 -8.44 -17.95
N PHE A 230 2.04 -9.15 -17.08
CA PHE A 230 0.80 -9.83 -17.46
C PHE A 230 -0.43 -8.93 -17.50
N ARG A 231 -0.42 -7.80 -16.76
CA ARG A 231 -1.59 -6.93 -16.73
C ARG A 231 -1.61 -6.04 -17.96
N SER A 232 -2.66 -6.19 -18.76
CA SER A 232 -2.89 -5.37 -19.96
C SER A 232 -3.00 -3.87 -19.65
N ASP A 233 -3.45 -3.49 -18.45
CA ASP A 233 -3.50 -2.08 -18.02
C ASP A 233 -2.13 -1.51 -17.64
N ARG A 234 -1.13 -2.37 -17.40
CA ARG A 234 0.22 -1.96 -16.96
C ARG A 234 1.25 -2.07 -18.07
N LEU A 235 1.44 -3.24 -18.69
CA LEU A 235 2.40 -3.51 -19.78
C LEU A 235 3.71 -2.67 -19.68
N HIS A 236 4.24 -2.57 -18.46
CA HIS A 236 5.47 -1.84 -18.15
C HIS A 236 6.71 -2.71 -18.41
N LEU A 237 6.52 -4.02 -18.55
CA LEU A 237 7.53 -4.99 -18.94
C LEU A 237 7.02 -5.83 -20.10
N GLN A 238 7.94 -6.36 -20.90
CA GLN A 238 7.64 -7.28 -22.00
C GLN A 238 8.83 -8.21 -22.27
N ASP A 239 8.64 -9.19 -23.15
CA ASP A 239 9.72 -10.05 -23.64
C ASP A 239 10.81 -9.24 -24.33
N PHE A 240 12.06 -9.59 -24.05
CA PHE A 240 13.19 -9.04 -24.76
C PHE A 240 13.15 -9.42 -26.24
N LYS A 241 13.21 -8.40 -27.11
CA LYS A 241 13.34 -8.58 -28.56
C LYS A 241 14.73 -8.06 -28.95
N GLN A 242 15.54 -8.93 -29.57
CA GLN A 242 16.77 -8.47 -30.22
C GLN A 242 16.36 -7.52 -31.35
N GLN A 243 16.88 -6.28 -31.29
CA GLN A 243 16.78 -5.32 -32.39
C GLN A 243 17.70 -5.74 -33.53
#